data_AF-A0A925HK19-F1
#
_entry.id   AF-A0A925HK19-F1
#
_cell.length_a   1.000
_cell.length_b   1.000
_cell.length_c   1.000
_cell.angle_alpha   90.00
_cell.angle_beta   90.00
_cell.angle_gamma   90.00
#
_symmetry.space_group_name_H-M   'P 1'
#
loop_
_entity.id
_entity.type
_entity.pdbx_description
1 polymer ?
#
loop_
_entity_poly.entity_id
_entity_poly.type
_entity_poly.pdbx_seq_one_letter_code
_entity_poly.pdbx_strand_id
1 'polypeptide(L)'
;MDKPKTTPKDFFLWAGAMLTLYGGVVAFIALIFNYINYAFPDPLRYWGDPYQGGISYQMASLIVLTPVFLLLMRFIRRSIKNDSTRREIWVRRWALFLTVFLAGVTIVVDLIVLLTTFLQGEELTIAFLLKIAVVLLVASAGFMHFLADLWGYWEQYPERARWINYGVGLLVILTILAGFFIVGTPAQARLMRFDTQKVNDLQSLQSQIVSYYQQKQTLPTTLANLNDPLSYFSVPMDPQTGENYEYQKTGDRSFTLCAQFNAEDSSNRGMGSRAIMPTMYGVNDNWKHSAGRQCFERTIDPELYPPFTKPVAF
;
A
#
# COMPACT_ATOMS: atom_id res chain seq x y z
N MET A 1 -18.62 51.41 0.13
CA MET A 1 -18.61 50.18 -0.70
C MET A 1 -19.07 49.04 0.19
N ASP A 2 -20.23 48.46 -0.12
CA ASP A 2 -20.78 47.35 0.66
C ASP A 2 -19.81 46.18 0.67
N LYS A 3 -19.50 45.67 1.87
CA LYS A 3 -18.68 44.46 2.03
C LYS A 3 -19.38 43.31 1.29
N PRO A 4 -18.67 42.55 0.43
CA PRO A 4 -19.26 41.43 -0.29
C PRO A 4 -19.84 40.43 0.73
N LYS A 5 -21.16 40.21 0.67
CA LYS A 5 -21.84 39.27 1.57
C LYS A 5 -21.48 37.85 1.14
N THR A 6 -20.66 37.19 1.94
CA THR A 6 -20.37 35.76 1.81
C THR A 6 -21.66 34.95 1.88
N THR A 7 -21.96 34.18 0.84
CA THR A 7 -23.04 33.21 0.91
C THR A 7 -22.55 31.87 1.46
N PRO A 8 -23.42 31.05 2.10
CA PRO A 8 -23.04 29.70 2.51
C PRO A 8 -22.46 28.87 1.36
N LYS A 9 -22.98 29.04 0.14
CA LYS A 9 -22.47 28.40 -1.07
C LYS A 9 -21.00 28.76 -1.34
N ASP A 10 -20.62 30.03 -1.21
CA ASP A 10 -19.23 30.46 -1.43
C ASP A 10 -18.30 29.87 -0.36
N PHE A 11 -18.77 29.78 0.89
CA PHE A 11 -18.02 29.15 1.97
C PHE A 11 -17.74 27.67 1.68
N PHE A 12 -18.78 26.88 1.39
CA PHE A 12 -18.62 25.44 1.15
C PHE A 12 -17.84 25.12 -0.12
N LEU A 13 -17.93 25.96 -1.17
CA LEU A 13 -17.12 25.79 -2.37
C LEU A 13 -15.62 25.96 -2.08
N TRP A 14 -15.24 27.01 -1.35
CA TRP A 14 -13.85 27.25 -0.96
C TRP A 14 -13.35 26.20 0.05
N ALA A 15 -14.17 25.83 1.04
CA ALA A 15 -13.81 24.80 2.01
C ALA A 15 -13.62 23.43 1.32
N GLY A 16 -14.50 23.05 0.39
CA GLY A 16 -14.37 21.83 -0.39
C GLY A 16 -13.12 21.84 -1.30
N ALA A 17 -12.83 22.99 -1.94
CA ALA A 17 -11.63 23.13 -2.76
C ALA A 17 -10.36 23.00 -1.91
N MET A 18 -10.37 23.57 -0.70
CA MET A 18 -9.27 23.49 0.25
C MET A 18 -9.05 22.06 0.74
N LEU A 19 -10.12 21.36 1.13
CA LEU A 19 -10.07 19.98 1.61
C LEU A 19 -9.57 19.03 0.53
N THR A 20 -10.06 19.18 -0.70
CA THR A 20 -9.61 18.35 -1.83
C THR A 20 -8.17 18.64 -2.24
N LEU A 21 -7.73 19.90 -2.17
CA LEU A 21 -6.33 20.26 -2.38
C LEU A 21 -5.42 19.62 -1.33
N TYR A 22 -5.71 19.83 -0.04
CA TYR A 22 -4.87 19.32 1.05
C TYR A 22 -4.87 17.79 1.11
N GLY A 23 -6.04 17.16 0.97
CA GLY A 23 -6.14 15.70 0.88
C GLY A 23 -5.36 15.16 -0.32
N GLY A 24 -5.41 15.84 -1.47
CA GLY A 24 -4.64 15.49 -2.65
C GLY A 24 -3.13 15.62 -2.44
N VAL A 25 -2.66 16.70 -1.84
CA VAL A 25 -1.24 16.91 -1.52
C VAL A 25 -0.73 15.85 -0.55
N VAL A 26 -1.48 15.57 0.52
CA VAL A 26 -1.14 14.51 1.49
C VAL A 26 -1.09 13.14 0.82
N ALA A 27 -2.09 12.82 -0.01
CA ALA A 27 -2.11 11.56 -0.76
C ALA A 27 -0.91 11.46 -1.73
N PHE A 28 -0.57 12.55 -2.42
CA PHE A 28 0.59 12.60 -3.31
C PHE A 28 1.90 12.36 -2.57
N ILE A 29 2.16 13.08 -1.48
CA ILE A 29 3.38 12.92 -0.68
C ILE A 29 3.46 11.49 -0.14
N ALA A 30 2.38 10.98 0.43
CA ALA A 30 2.33 9.62 0.97
C ALA A 30 2.55 8.54 -0.11
N LEU A 31 2.04 8.76 -1.33
CA LEU A 31 2.27 7.86 -2.46
C LEU A 31 3.74 7.84 -2.87
N ILE A 32 4.38 9.00 -2.99
CA ILE A 32 5.81 9.10 -3.29
C ILE A 32 6.65 8.46 -2.17
N PHE A 33 6.25 8.62 -0.90
CA PHE A 33 6.93 7.96 0.22
C PHE A 33 6.87 6.44 0.08
N ASN A 34 5.74 5.89 -0.36
CA ASN A 34 5.63 4.47 -0.62
C ASN A 34 6.52 4.02 -1.78
N TYR A 35 6.67 4.82 -2.84
CA TYR A 35 7.60 4.52 -3.93
C TYR A 35 9.06 4.57 -3.46
N ILE A 36 9.42 5.54 -2.61
CA ILE A 36 10.75 5.62 -2.01
C ILE A 36 11.01 4.40 -1.13
N ASN A 37 10.05 3.99 -0.30
CA ASN A 37 10.18 2.79 0.53
C ASN A 37 10.34 1.51 -0.31
N TYR A 38 9.66 1.44 -1.45
CA TYR A 38 9.79 0.32 -2.37
C TYR A 38 11.16 0.29 -3.05
N ALA A 39 11.70 1.44 -3.44
CA ALA A 39 13.02 1.56 -4.06
C ALA A 39 14.18 1.38 -3.05
N PHE A 40 13.95 1.75 -1.79
CA PHE A 40 14.91 1.70 -0.70
C PHE A 40 14.29 0.98 0.51
N PRO A 41 14.12 -0.35 0.44
CA PRO A 41 13.48 -1.11 1.50
C PRO A 41 14.34 -1.12 2.76
N ASP A 42 13.71 -0.82 3.90
CA ASP A 42 14.31 -0.94 5.22
C ASP A 42 14.32 -2.43 5.63
N PRO A 43 15.51 -3.04 5.88
CA PRO A 43 15.61 -4.45 6.25
C PRO A 43 15.03 -4.78 7.63
N LEU A 44 14.83 -3.77 8.49
CA LEU A 44 14.31 -3.95 9.85
C LEU A 44 12.78 -3.79 9.93
N ARG A 45 12.14 -3.27 8.87
CA ARG A 45 10.70 -2.97 8.88
C ARG A 45 9.91 -4.05 8.16
N TYR A 46 8.93 -4.63 8.87
CA TYR A 46 7.98 -5.57 8.27
C TYR A 46 7.03 -4.83 7.32
N TRP A 47 7.16 -5.10 6.03
CA TRP A 47 6.28 -4.55 4.99
C TRP A 47 5.14 -5.55 4.74
N GLY A 48 3.89 -5.10 4.97
CA GLY A 48 2.70 -5.88 4.61
C GLY A 48 2.45 -5.92 3.10
N ASP A 49 1.40 -6.63 2.68
CA ASP A 49 0.95 -6.68 1.27
C ASP A 49 0.83 -5.25 0.71
N PRO A 50 1.57 -4.90 -0.37
CA PRO A 50 1.52 -3.57 -1.00
C PRO A 50 0.11 -3.12 -1.40
N TYR A 51 -0.79 -4.06 -1.65
CA TYR A 51 -2.19 -3.81 -2.00
C TYR A 51 -3.12 -3.65 -0.79
N GLN A 52 -2.66 -3.91 0.44
CA GLN A 52 -3.50 -3.89 1.65
C GLN A 52 -3.67 -2.53 2.33
N GLY A 53 -3.01 -1.45 1.91
CA GLY A 53 -3.42 -0.16 2.49
C GLY A 53 -2.72 1.13 2.09
N GLY A 54 -1.47 1.07 1.63
CA GLY A 54 -0.76 2.28 1.22
C GLY A 54 -1.18 2.72 -0.17
N ILE A 55 -0.47 2.18 -1.16
CA ILE A 55 -0.43 2.70 -2.53
C ILE A 55 -1.81 2.79 -3.17
N SER A 56 -2.63 1.75 -3.02
CA SER A 56 -4.00 1.71 -3.57
C SER A 56 -4.90 2.83 -3.02
N TYR A 57 -4.80 3.12 -1.71
CA TYR A 57 -5.58 4.19 -1.08
C TYR A 57 -5.15 5.57 -1.57
N GLN A 58 -3.84 5.82 -1.68
CA GLN A 58 -3.37 7.12 -2.16
C GLN A 58 -3.65 7.33 -3.66
N MET A 59 -3.51 6.29 -4.48
CA MET A 59 -3.93 6.35 -5.89
C MET A 59 -5.42 6.64 -6.02
N ALA A 60 -6.28 5.92 -5.29
CA ALA A 60 -7.72 6.18 -5.29
C ALA A 60 -8.06 7.60 -4.83
N SER A 61 -7.39 8.08 -3.78
CA SER A 61 -7.53 9.46 -3.28
C SER A 61 -7.18 10.48 -4.36
N LEU A 62 -6.08 10.31 -5.10
CA LEU A 62 -5.71 11.22 -6.18
C LEU A 62 -6.68 11.15 -7.37
N ILE A 63 -7.08 9.94 -7.77
CA ILE A 63 -8.05 9.74 -8.85
C ILE A 63 -9.37 10.46 -8.58
N VAL A 64 -9.80 10.53 -7.31
CA VAL A 64 -11.06 11.19 -6.92
C VAL A 64 -10.87 12.67 -6.58
N LEU A 65 -9.90 13.02 -5.72
CA LEU A 65 -9.74 14.38 -5.22
C LEU A 65 -9.28 15.36 -6.31
N THR A 66 -8.43 14.93 -7.25
CA THR A 66 -7.94 15.80 -8.33
C THR A 66 -9.08 16.30 -9.24
N PRO A 67 -9.94 15.46 -9.84
CA PRO A 67 -11.04 15.95 -10.65
C PRO A 67 -12.07 16.74 -9.84
N VAL A 68 -12.34 16.36 -8.58
CA VAL A 68 -13.22 17.13 -7.70
C VAL A 68 -12.67 18.55 -7.47
N PHE A 69 -11.37 18.68 -7.15
CA PHE A 69 -10.71 19.97 -7.02
C PHE A 69 -10.83 20.82 -8.29
N LEU A 70 -10.57 20.23 -9.46
CA LEU A 70 -10.68 20.94 -10.74
C LEU A 70 -12.12 21.42 -11.02
N LEU A 71 -13.13 20.60 -10.70
CA LEU A 71 -14.54 20.98 -10.84
C LEU A 71 -14.91 22.11 -9.89
N LEU A 72 -14.54 22.02 -8.61
CA LEU A 72 -14.78 23.08 -7.63
C LEU A 72 -14.11 24.39 -8.04
N MET A 73 -12.85 24.34 -8.46
CA MET A 73 -12.13 25.51 -8.97
C MET A 73 -12.72 26.06 -10.27
N ARG A 74 -13.31 25.22 -11.13
CA ARG A 74 -14.04 25.68 -12.31
C ARG A 74 -15.32 26.42 -11.92
N PHE A 75 -16.07 25.93 -10.92
CA PHE A 75 -17.25 26.62 -10.39
C PHE A 75 -16.89 27.96 -9.73
N ILE A 76 -15.85 27.99 -8.90
CA ILE A 76 -15.34 29.21 -8.25
C ILE A 76 -14.88 30.23 -9.30
N ARG A 77 -14.09 29.83 -10.31
CA ARG A 77 -13.65 30.76 -11.36
C ARG A 77 -14.79 31.30 -12.19
N ARG A 78 -15.80 30.47 -12.50
CA ARG A 78 -17.02 30.91 -13.19
C ARG A 78 -17.82 31.91 -12.36
N SER A 79 -17.95 31.71 -11.05
CA SER A 79 -18.67 32.66 -10.19
C SER A 79 -17.95 34.00 -10.06
N ILE A 80 -16.62 33.99 -9.98
CA ILE A 80 -15.80 35.23 -9.95
C ILE A 80 -15.87 35.98 -11.28
N LYS A 81 -15.91 35.27 -12.42
CA LYS A 81 -16.04 35.90 -13.74
C LYS A 81 -17.39 36.60 -13.92
N ASN A 82 -18.45 36.01 -13.36
CA ASN A 82 -19.81 36.56 -13.44
C ASN A 82 -20.02 37.72 -12.46
N ASP A 83 -19.33 37.69 -11.31
CA ASP A 83 -19.43 38.69 -10.26
C ASP A 83 -18.05 38.94 -9.63
N SER A 84 -17.42 40.05 -10.03
CA SER A 84 -16.05 40.39 -9.62
C SER A 84 -15.93 40.65 -8.11
N THR A 85 -17.02 40.98 -7.42
CA THR A 85 -17.02 41.22 -5.96
C THR A 85 -16.74 39.93 -5.16
N ARG A 86 -17.03 38.77 -5.75
CA ARG A 86 -16.75 37.46 -5.14
C ARG A 86 -15.26 37.17 -4.99
N ARG A 87 -14.41 37.92 -5.71
CA ARG A 87 -12.96 37.77 -5.66
C ARG A 87 -12.36 38.27 -4.35
N GLU A 88 -13.01 39.23 -3.71
CA GLU A 88 -12.58 39.88 -2.47
C GLU A 88 -13.23 39.26 -1.23
N ILE A 89 -13.96 38.15 -1.41
CA ILE A 89 -14.57 37.42 -0.32
C ILE A 89 -13.50 36.99 0.69
N TRP A 90 -13.79 37.26 1.96
CA TRP A 90 -12.95 36.91 3.11
C TRP A 90 -12.52 35.44 3.10
N VAL A 91 -13.41 34.52 2.73
CA VAL A 91 -13.14 33.07 2.69
C VAL A 91 -11.99 32.72 1.73
N ARG A 92 -11.94 33.32 0.54
CA ARG A 92 -10.82 33.13 -0.40
C ARG A 92 -9.52 33.62 0.24
N ARG A 93 -9.54 34.85 0.76
CA ARG A 93 -8.36 35.48 1.36
C ARG A 93 -7.81 34.62 2.50
N TRP A 94 -8.67 34.12 3.38
CA TRP A 94 -8.28 33.22 4.45
C TRP A 94 -7.79 31.87 3.94
N ALA A 95 -8.41 31.29 2.91
CA ALA A 95 -7.91 30.05 2.31
C ALA A 95 -6.48 30.21 1.77
N LEU A 96 -6.19 31.32 1.07
CA LEU A 96 -4.84 31.61 0.56
C LEU A 96 -3.83 31.79 1.71
N PHE A 97 -4.14 32.61 2.71
CA PHE A 97 -3.25 32.82 3.86
C PHE A 97 -3.05 31.56 4.68
N LEU A 98 -4.11 30.77 4.89
CA LEU A 98 -4.02 29.47 5.58
C LEU A 98 -3.12 28.51 4.81
N THR A 99 -3.20 28.47 3.48
CA THR A 99 -2.36 27.61 2.65
C THR A 99 -0.89 27.99 2.77
N VAL A 100 -0.58 29.29 2.66
CA VAL A 100 0.79 29.81 2.77
C VAL A 100 1.34 29.56 4.19
N PHE A 101 0.51 29.77 5.21
CA PHE A 101 0.88 29.50 6.60
C PHE A 101 1.17 28.01 6.84
N LEU A 102 0.27 27.11 6.41
CA LEU A 102 0.47 25.67 6.55
C LEU A 102 1.71 25.19 5.80
N ALA A 103 1.95 25.68 4.57
CA ALA A 103 3.17 25.35 3.82
C ALA A 103 4.43 25.80 4.55
N GLY A 104 4.44 27.00 5.13
CA GLY A 104 5.55 27.50 5.95
C GLY A 104 5.77 26.65 7.21
N VAL A 105 4.70 26.31 7.94
CA VAL A 105 4.77 25.42 9.12
C VAL A 105 5.31 24.04 8.73
N THR A 106 4.85 23.47 7.61
CA THR A 106 5.33 22.18 7.12
C THR A 106 6.83 22.21 6.84
N ILE A 107 7.35 23.26 6.20
CA ILE A 107 8.80 23.42 5.96
C ILE A 107 9.59 23.46 7.29
N VAL A 108 9.11 24.23 8.27
CA VAL A 108 9.77 24.34 9.58
C VAL A 108 9.77 22.99 10.30
N VAL A 109 8.63 22.30 10.35
CA VAL A 109 8.52 20.97 10.98
C VAL A 109 9.43 19.96 10.30
N ASP A 110 9.48 19.95 8.97
CA ASP A 110 10.30 19.01 8.19
C ASP A 110 11.81 19.23 8.42
N LEU A 111 12.25 20.50 8.52
CA LEU A 111 13.63 20.85 8.91
C LEU A 111 13.96 20.45 10.35
N ILE A 112 13.00 20.62 11.28
CA ILE A 112 13.17 20.16 12.66
C ILE A 112 13.37 18.64 12.68
N VAL A 113 12.51 17.87 11.99
CA VAL A 113 12.61 16.40 11.92
C VAL A 113 13.97 15.97 11.34
N LEU A 114 14.40 16.59 10.24
CA LEU A 114 15.72 16.33 9.66
C LEU A 114 16.84 16.53 10.69
N LEU A 115 16.84 17.68 11.37
CA LEU A 115 17.88 18.03 12.34
C LEU A 115 17.83 17.11 13.55
N THR A 116 16.65 16.78 14.07
CA THR A 116 16.53 15.89 15.22
C THR A 116 17.05 14.49 14.90
N THR A 117 16.71 13.93 13.74
CA THR A 117 17.20 12.62 13.30
C THR A 117 18.72 12.64 13.12
N PHE A 118 19.26 13.70 12.49
CA PHE A 118 20.70 13.87 12.34
C PHE A 118 21.43 13.99 13.69
N LEU A 119 20.91 14.79 14.62
CA LEU A 119 21.51 15.01 15.95
C LEU A 119 21.38 13.79 16.86
N GLN A 120 20.37 12.94 16.65
CA GLN A 120 20.23 11.64 17.34
C GLN A 120 21.25 10.61 16.87
N GLY A 121 22.02 10.90 15.81
CA GLY A 121 23.03 10.00 15.27
C GLY A 121 22.44 8.81 14.52
N GLU A 122 21.16 8.89 14.12
CA GLU A 122 20.56 7.89 13.24
C GLU A 122 21.22 7.97 11.86
N GLU A 123 21.45 6.81 11.23
CA GLU A 123 21.95 6.79 9.86
C GLU A 123 20.95 7.49 8.93
N LEU A 124 21.36 8.62 8.33
CA LEU A 124 20.56 9.33 7.33
C LEU A 124 20.42 8.46 6.08
N THR A 125 19.42 7.58 6.09
CA THR A 125 19.13 6.72 4.94
C THR A 125 18.80 7.57 3.72
N ILE A 126 19.17 7.09 2.53
CA ILE A 126 18.81 7.75 1.26
C ILE A 126 17.28 7.92 1.18
N ALA A 127 16.52 6.93 1.65
CA ALA A 127 15.07 6.99 1.74
C ALA A 127 14.56 8.16 2.59
N PHE A 128 15.18 8.42 3.74
CA PHE A 128 14.81 9.52 4.62
C PHE A 128 15.06 10.88 3.96
N LEU A 129 16.25 11.08 3.39
CA LEU A 129 16.61 12.32 2.71
C LEU A 129 15.69 12.62 1.52
N LEU A 130 15.33 11.61 0.73
CA LEU A 130 14.39 11.76 -0.39
C LEU A 130 12.99 12.15 0.08
N LYS A 131 12.50 11.61 1.20
CA LYS A 131 11.18 11.95 1.75
C LYS A 131 11.11 13.41 2.19
N ILE A 132 12.13 13.88 2.90
CA ILE A 132 12.25 15.29 3.30
C ILE A 132 12.33 16.19 2.07
N ALA A 133 13.18 15.83 1.09
CA ALA A 133 13.28 16.58 -0.16
C ALA A 133 11.92 16.72 -0.87
N VAL A 134 11.12 15.64 -0.90
CA VAL A 134 9.76 15.67 -1.46
C VAL A 134 8.86 16.64 -0.69
N VAL A 135 8.86 16.61 0.64
CA VAL A 135 8.05 17.52 1.46
C VAL A 135 8.46 18.97 1.23
N LEU A 136 9.76 19.28 1.28
CA LEU A 136 10.28 20.62 1.00
C LEU A 136 9.92 21.12 -0.40
N LEU A 137 10.06 20.27 -1.43
CA LEU A 137 9.72 20.64 -2.81
C LEU A 137 8.23 20.92 -2.97
N VAL A 138 7.37 20.05 -2.44
CA VAL A 138 5.91 20.21 -2.53
C VAL A 138 5.43 21.41 -1.73
N ALA A 139 5.92 21.59 -0.50
CA ALA A 139 5.59 22.73 0.34
C ALA A 139 6.10 24.04 -0.26
N SER A 140 7.33 24.08 -0.78
CA SER A 140 7.90 25.28 -1.43
C SER A 140 7.16 25.63 -2.72
N ALA A 141 6.85 24.64 -3.56
CA ALA A 141 6.07 24.86 -4.78
C ALA A 141 4.67 25.38 -4.47
N GLY A 142 4.00 24.81 -3.47
CA GLY A 142 2.72 25.30 -2.97
C GLY A 142 2.83 26.73 -2.43
N PHE A 143 3.78 26.97 -1.52
CA PHE A 143 4.04 28.28 -0.95
C PHE A 143 4.25 29.34 -2.03
N MET A 144 5.15 29.11 -2.99
CA MET A 144 5.42 30.04 -4.09
C MET A 144 4.19 30.24 -4.98
N HIS A 145 3.44 29.18 -5.28
CA HIS A 145 2.24 29.28 -6.11
C HIS A 145 1.16 30.16 -5.46
N PHE A 146 0.88 29.95 -4.18
CA PHE A 146 -0.13 30.69 -3.45
C PHE A 146 0.33 32.12 -3.09
N LEU A 147 1.63 32.32 -2.84
CA LEU A 147 2.21 33.65 -2.67
C LEU A 147 2.13 34.48 -3.96
N ALA A 148 2.40 33.85 -5.11
CA ALA A 148 2.22 34.48 -6.42
C ALA A 148 0.75 34.86 -6.70
N ASP A 149 -0.23 34.08 -6.21
CA ASP A 149 -1.66 34.46 -6.28
C ASP A 149 -1.96 35.67 -5.39
N LEU A 150 -1.40 35.72 -4.17
CA LEU A 150 -1.55 36.87 -3.26
C LEU A 150 -0.95 38.16 -3.84
N TRP A 151 0.15 38.07 -4.58
CA TRP A 151 0.75 39.21 -5.28
C TRP A 151 0.08 39.54 -6.62
N GLY A 152 -0.95 38.80 -7.04
CA GLY A 152 -1.65 39.02 -8.31
C GLY A 152 -0.84 38.63 -9.55
N TYR A 153 0.25 37.88 -9.41
CA TYR A 153 1.13 37.48 -10.51
C TYR A 153 0.40 36.65 -11.58
N TRP A 154 -0.46 35.72 -11.15
CA TRP A 154 -1.23 34.87 -12.07
C TRP A 154 -2.27 35.63 -12.89
N GLU A 155 -2.63 36.82 -12.47
CA GLU A 155 -3.56 37.69 -13.20
C GLU A 155 -2.85 38.49 -14.28
N GLN A 156 -1.62 38.92 -13.99
CA GLN A 156 -0.77 39.56 -14.98
C GLN A 156 -0.30 38.57 -16.05
N TYR A 157 -0.07 37.30 -15.67
CA TYR A 157 0.43 36.25 -16.56
C TYR A 157 -0.46 34.99 -16.58
N PRO A 158 -1.68 35.07 -17.13
CA PRO A 158 -2.64 33.95 -17.11
C PRO A 158 -2.20 32.75 -17.94
N GLU A 159 -1.30 32.93 -18.91
CA GLU A 159 -0.73 31.83 -19.70
C GLU A 159 0.21 30.96 -18.87
N ARG A 160 1.07 31.58 -18.04
CA ARG A 160 1.98 30.86 -17.15
C ARG A 160 1.22 30.05 -16.11
N ALA A 161 0.14 30.61 -15.56
CA ALA A 161 -0.75 29.91 -14.65
C ALA A 161 -1.37 28.66 -15.29
N ARG A 162 -1.77 28.74 -16.57
CA ARG A 162 -2.31 27.59 -17.32
C ARG A 162 -1.26 26.49 -17.51
N TRP A 163 -0.04 26.84 -17.90
CA TRP A 163 1.05 25.87 -18.05
C TRP A 163 1.39 25.15 -16.74
N ILE A 164 1.43 25.87 -15.61
CA ILE A 164 1.65 25.24 -14.30
C ILE A 164 0.52 24.27 -13.96
N ASN A 165 -0.74 24.65 -14.19
CA ASN A 165 -1.87 23.76 -13.96
C ASN A 165 -1.80 22.48 -14.80
N TYR A 166 -1.38 22.58 -16.08
CA TYR A 166 -1.17 21.42 -16.94
C TYR A 166 0.02 20.57 -16.47
N GLY A 167 1.12 21.21 -16.06
CA GLY A 167 2.30 20.53 -15.52
C GLY A 167 1.97 19.72 -14.27
N VAL A 168 1.24 20.31 -13.30
CA VAL A 168 0.80 19.61 -12.09
C VAL A 168 -0.18 18.48 -12.44
N GLY A 169 -1.12 18.72 -13.37
CA GLY A 169 -2.04 17.68 -13.84
C GLY A 169 -1.31 16.49 -14.47
N LEU A 170 -0.33 16.75 -15.32
CA LEU A 170 0.51 15.72 -15.94
C LEU A 170 1.34 14.97 -14.88
N LEU A 171 1.93 15.68 -13.92
CA LEU A 171 2.67 15.09 -12.81
C LEU A 171 1.80 14.07 -12.04
N VAL A 172 0.58 14.45 -11.67
CA VAL A 172 -0.35 13.57 -10.96
C VAL A 172 -0.69 12.33 -11.79
N ILE A 173 -0.97 12.50 -13.10
CA ILE A 173 -1.25 11.38 -14.01
C ILE A 173 -0.05 10.42 -14.07
N LEU A 174 1.15 10.95 -14.29
CA LEU A 174 2.37 10.13 -14.34
C LEU A 174 2.62 9.40 -13.02
N THR A 175 2.35 10.04 -11.89
CA THR A 175 2.53 9.44 -10.56
C THR A 175 1.55 8.29 -10.32
N ILE A 176 0.30 8.43 -10.78
CA ILE A 176 -0.70 7.34 -10.72
C ILE A 176 -0.29 6.20 -11.65
N LEU A 177 0.13 6.50 -12.88
CA LEU A 177 0.56 5.48 -13.85
C LEU A 177 1.77 4.70 -13.32
N ALA A 178 2.75 5.38 -12.72
CA ALA A 178 3.90 4.73 -12.09
C ALA A 178 3.49 3.73 -10.99
N GLY A 179 2.40 4.00 -10.27
CA GLY A 179 1.89 3.10 -9.22
C GLY A 179 1.43 1.76 -9.77
N PHE A 180 0.77 1.75 -10.94
CA PHE A 180 0.38 0.51 -11.61
C PHE A 180 1.59 -0.29 -12.13
N PHE A 181 2.69 0.36 -12.48
CA PHE A 181 3.92 -0.32 -12.87
C PHE A 181 4.69 -0.91 -11.68
N ILE A 182 4.69 -0.22 -10.53
CA ILE A 182 5.42 -0.66 -9.33
C ILE A 182 4.70 -1.80 -8.62
N VAL A 183 3.39 -1.64 -8.36
CA VAL A 183 2.62 -2.61 -7.57
C VAL A 183 2.04 -3.71 -8.45
N GLY A 184 1.69 -3.36 -9.69
CA GLY A 184 0.90 -4.18 -10.61
C GLY A 184 -0.55 -3.72 -10.71
N THR A 185 -1.32 -4.42 -11.53
CA THR A 185 -2.73 -4.11 -11.77
C THR A 185 -3.65 -4.75 -10.72
N PRO A 186 -4.87 -4.22 -10.50
CA PRO A 186 -5.85 -4.84 -9.58
C PRO A 186 -6.17 -6.30 -9.91
N ALA A 187 -6.13 -6.68 -11.19
CA ALA A 187 -6.30 -8.06 -11.62
C ALA A 187 -5.15 -8.96 -11.15
N GLN A 188 -3.90 -8.50 -11.31
CA GLN A 188 -2.72 -9.20 -10.80
C GLN A 188 -2.75 -9.33 -9.28
N ALA A 189 -3.16 -8.27 -8.57
CA ALA A 189 -3.33 -8.29 -7.11
C ALA A 189 -4.29 -9.40 -6.65
N ARG A 190 -5.40 -9.56 -7.37
CA ARG A 190 -6.39 -10.60 -7.07
C ARG A 190 -5.82 -12.01 -7.26
N LEU A 191 -5.06 -12.21 -8.33
CA LEU A 191 -4.38 -13.50 -8.60
C LEU A 191 -3.34 -13.81 -7.52
N MET A 192 -2.55 -12.82 -7.08
CA MET A 192 -1.60 -12.99 -5.97
C MET A 192 -2.30 -13.35 -4.66
N ARG A 193 -3.47 -12.78 -4.38
CA ARG A 193 -4.26 -13.15 -3.18
C ARG A 193 -4.77 -14.59 -3.24
N PHE A 194 -5.15 -15.08 -4.42
CA PHE A 194 -5.46 -16.49 -4.59
C PHE A 194 -4.23 -17.36 -4.32
N ASP A 195 -3.07 -17.00 -4.86
CA ASP A 195 -1.81 -17.72 -4.61
C ASP A 195 -1.45 -17.73 -3.11
N THR A 196 -1.57 -16.60 -2.41
CA THR A 196 -1.37 -16.53 -0.95
C THR A 196 -2.34 -17.43 -0.18
N GLN A 197 -3.62 -17.48 -0.59
CA GLN A 197 -4.58 -18.39 0.02
C GLN A 197 -4.21 -19.85 -0.23
N LYS A 198 -3.78 -20.20 -1.45
CA LYS A 198 -3.28 -21.55 -1.76
C LYS A 198 -2.10 -21.94 -0.89
N VAL A 199 -1.14 -21.03 -0.67
CA VAL A 199 -0.02 -21.28 0.26
C VAL A 199 -0.52 -21.52 1.68
N ASN A 200 -1.46 -20.73 2.18
CA ASN A 200 -2.04 -20.92 3.51
C ASN A 200 -2.77 -22.28 3.64
N ASP A 201 -3.51 -22.67 2.60
CA ASP A 201 -4.21 -23.95 2.54
C ASP A 201 -3.21 -25.12 2.54
N LEU A 202 -2.15 -25.05 1.74
CA LEU A 202 -1.09 -26.06 1.71
C LEU A 202 -0.33 -26.16 3.03
N GLN A 203 -0.08 -25.04 3.71
CA GLN A 203 0.49 -25.00 5.06
C GLN A 203 -0.42 -25.67 6.08
N SER A 204 -1.73 -25.43 5.98
CA SER A 204 -2.74 -26.07 6.83
C SER A 204 -2.82 -27.58 6.56
N LEU A 205 -2.79 -27.99 5.29
CA LEU A 205 -2.73 -29.41 4.92
C LEU A 205 -1.47 -30.08 5.46
N GLN A 206 -0.31 -29.43 5.32
CA GLN A 206 0.95 -29.94 5.85
C GLN A 206 0.87 -30.16 7.36
N SER A 207 0.35 -29.19 8.13
CA SER A 207 0.25 -29.32 9.59
C SER A 207 -0.69 -30.47 9.99
N GLN A 208 -1.79 -30.69 9.24
CA GLN A 208 -2.70 -31.80 9.50
C GLN A 208 -2.13 -33.16 9.11
N ILE A 209 -1.36 -33.24 8.02
CA ILE A 209 -0.64 -34.47 7.65
C ILE A 209 0.37 -34.85 8.73
N VAL A 210 1.12 -33.87 9.25
CA VAL A 210 2.07 -34.10 10.35
C VAL A 210 1.35 -34.56 11.61
N SER A 211 0.26 -33.89 12.00
CA SER A 211 -0.56 -34.30 13.15
C SER A 211 -1.12 -35.72 13.00
N TYR A 212 -1.61 -36.07 11.80
CA TYR A 212 -2.10 -37.41 11.47
C TYR A 212 -0.98 -38.45 11.63
N TYR A 213 0.23 -38.17 11.14
CA TYR A 213 1.39 -39.03 11.32
C TYR A 213 1.77 -39.19 12.80
N GLN A 214 1.79 -38.12 13.58
CA GLN A 214 2.14 -38.19 15.00
C GLN A 214 1.13 -39.04 15.79
N GLN A 215 -0.14 -39.03 15.41
CA GLN A 215 -1.19 -39.81 16.09
C GLN A 215 -1.26 -41.27 15.64
N LYS A 216 -1.11 -41.53 14.34
CA LYS A 216 -1.36 -42.87 13.73
C LYS A 216 -0.10 -43.55 13.22
N GLN A 217 1.06 -42.91 13.33
CA GLN A 217 2.38 -43.38 12.89
C GLN A 217 2.43 -43.80 11.41
N THR A 218 1.48 -43.32 10.61
CA THR A 218 1.34 -43.62 9.18
C THR A 218 0.85 -42.37 8.46
N LEU A 219 1.29 -42.15 7.21
CA LEU A 219 0.77 -41.08 6.38
C LEU A 219 -0.66 -41.40 5.87
N PRO A 220 -1.52 -40.40 5.68
CA PRO A 220 -2.85 -40.60 5.12
C PRO A 220 -2.76 -41.14 3.68
N THR A 221 -3.65 -42.05 3.29
CA THR A 221 -3.70 -42.55 1.90
C THR A 221 -4.34 -41.56 0.94
N THR A 222 -5.28 -40.75 1.44
CA THR A 222 -5.94 -39.67 0.70
C THR A 222 -6.12 -38.47 1.61
N LEU A 223 -6.24 -37.26 1.04
CA LEU A 223 -6.54 -36.06 1.83
C LEU A 223 -7.88 -36.16 2.56
N ALA A 224 -8.85 -36.91 2.03
CA ALA A 224 -10.16 -37.08 2.67
C ALA A 224 -10.06 -37.71 4.07
N ASN A 225 -9.00 -38.47 4.36
CA ASN A 225 -8.75 -39.05 5.68
C ASN A 225 -8.37 -38.00 6.74
N LEU A 226 -8.06 -36.76 6.32
CA LEU A 226 -7.77 -35.65 7.20
C LEU A 226 -9.04 -34.95 7.69
N ASN A 227 -10.19 -35.17 7.04
CA ASN A 227 -11.45 -34.56 7.48
C ASN A 227 -11.80 -35.06 8.88
N ASP A 228 -11.98 -34.11 9.80
CA ASP A 228 -12.34 -34.42 11.18
C ASP A 228 -13.34 -33.37 11.70
N PRO A 229 -14.63 -33.76 11.82
CA PRO A 229 -15.66 -32.89 12.36
C PRO A 229 -15.40 -32.44 13.80
N LEU A 230 -14.63 -33.19 14.59
CA LEU A 230 -14.35 -32.85 15.99
C LEU A 230 -13.30 -31.75 16.13
N SER A 231 -12.34 -31.70 15.22
CA SER A 231 -11.35 -30.62 15.15
C SER A 231 -11.77 -29.47 14.23
N TYR A 232 -12.99 -29.51 13.69
CA TYR A 232 -13.52 -28.54 12.72
C TYR A 232 -12.64 -28.37 11.48
N PHE A 233 -11.86 -29.40 11.14
CA PHE A 233 -10.99 -29.38 9.98
C PHE A 233 -11.67 -30.06 8.79
N SER A 234 -11.87 -29.30 7.73
CA SER A 234 -12.23 -29.79 6.41
C SER A 234 -11.10 -29.51 5.44
N VAL A 235 -10.76 -30.48 4.59
CA VAL A 235 -9.77 -30.32 3.53
C VAL A 235 -10.13 -29.10 2.67
N PRO A 236 -9.27 -28.07 2.61
CA PRO A 236 -9.53 -26.91 1.76
C PRO A 236 -9.47 -27.29 0.28
N MET A 237 -10.22 -26.56 -0.54
CA MET A 237 -10.20 -26.65 -2.00
C MET A 237 -9.58 -25.38 -2.57
N ASP A 238 -9.03 -25.45 -3.78
CA ASP A 238 -8.50 -24.28 -4.46
C ASP A 238 -9.61 -23.22 -4.61
N PRO A 239 -9.48 -22.03 -3.98
CA PRO A 239 -10.52 -21.00 -3.99
C PRO A 239 -10.77 -20.37 -5.36
N GLN A 240 -9.87 -20.61 -6.33
CA GLN A 240 -9.98 -20.09 -7.69
C GLN A 240 -10.65 -21.08 -8.64
N THR A 241 -10.30 -22.37 -8.57
CA THR A 241 -10.81 -23.40 -9.49
C THR A 241 -11.91 -24.27 -8.88
N GLY A 242 -11.98 -24.35 -7.54
CA GLY A 242 -12.85 -25.28 -6.82
C GLY A 242 -12.36 -26.72 -6.82
N GLU A 243 -11.16 -26.98 -7.35
CA GLU A 243 -10.56 -28.31 -7.40
C GLU A 243 -9.85 -28.65 -6.09
N ASN A 244 -9.73 -29.95 -5.78
CA ASN A 244 -8.97 -30.40 -4.63
C ASN A 244 -7.46 -30.24 -4.89
N TYR A 245 -6.70 -29.92 -3.84
CA TYR A 245 -5.24 -29.94 -3.91
C TYR A 245 -4.72 -31.36 -4.18
N GLU A 246 -3.63 -31.45 -4.92
CA GLU A 246 -3.01 -32.73 -5.24
C GLU A 246 -2.12 -33.19 -4.08
N TYR A 247 -2.27 -34.46 -3.69
CA TYR A 247 -1.47 -35.10 -2.67
C TYR A 247 -0.99 -36.46 -3.14
N GLN A 248 0.29 -36.73 -2.95
CA GLN A 248 0.87 -38.04 -3.22
C GLN A 248 1.78 -38.47 -2.08
N LYS A 249 1.54 -39.67 -1.55
CA LYS A 249 2.49 -40.33 -0.65
C LYS A 249 3.65 -40.88 -1.51
N THR A 250 4.86 -40.36 -1.30
CA THR A 250 6.07 -40.76 -2.06
C THR A 250 6.96 -41.74 -1.30
N GLY A 251 6.82 -41.81 0.03
CA GLY A 251 7.48 -42.79 0.89
C GLY A 251 6.74 -42.96 2.21
N ASP A 252 7.31 -43.69 3.17
CA ASP A 252 6.65 -43.92 4.46
C ASP A 252 6.53 -42.66 5.33
N ARG A 253 7.42 -41.69 5.11
CA ARG A 253 7.46 -40.39 5.80
C ARG A 253 7.57 -39.21 4.84
N SER A 254 7.47 -39.49 3.54
CA SER A 254 7.62 -38.49 2.49
C SER A 254 6.33 -38.36 1.70
N PHE A 255 5.96 -37.13 1.40
CA PHE A 255 4.78 -36.79 0.63
C PHE A 255 5.01 -35.54 -0.22
N THR A 256 4.17 -35.38 -1.22
CA THR A 256 4.17 -34.24 -2.12
C THR A 256 2.81 -33.57 -2.08
N LEU A 257 2.80 -32.24 -1.99
CA LEU A 257 1.62 -31.39 -2.14
C LEU A 257 1.79 -30.50 -3.36
N CYS A 258 0.82 -30.51 -4.27
CA CYS A 258 0.86 -29.65 -5.45
C CYS A 258 -0.34 -28.71 -5.54
N ALA A 259 -0.09 -27.54 -6.12
CA ALA A 259 -1.11 -26.57 -6.46
C ALA A 259 -0.75 -25.84 -7.77
N GLN A 260 -1.76 -25.23 -8.39
CA GLN A 260 -1.61 -24.39 -9.57
C GLN A 260 -1.50 -22.91 -9.15
N PHE A 261 -0.35 -22.29 -9.38
CA PHE A 261 -0.12 -20.88 -9.05
C PHE A 261 -0.25 -19.96 -10.27
N ASN A 262 -0.73 -18.74 -10.05
CA ASN A 262 -0.93 -17.76 -11.11
C ASN A 262 0.34 -17.00 -11.45
N ALA A 263 1.15 -16.69 -10.43
CA ALA A 263 2.36 -15.91 -10.58
C ALA A 263 3.54 -16.56 -9.82
N GLU A 264 4.75 -16.10 -10.15
CA GLU A 264 5.90 -16.36 -9.29
C GLU A 264 5.74 -15.59 -7.98
N ASP A 265 6.10 -16.22 -6.87
CA ASP A 265 6.05 -15.61 -5.55
C ASP A 265 6.91 -14.33 -5.52
N SER A 266 6.23 -13.18 -5.55
CA SER A 266 6.86 -11.87 -5.52
C SER A 266 7.28 -11.45 -4.11
N SER A 267 7.13 -12.33 -3.11
CA SER A 267 7.55 -12.04 -1.74
C SER A 267 9.05 -11.68 -1.59
N ASN A 268 9.82 -11.86 -2.66
CA ASN A 268 11.24 -11.52 -2.75
C ASN A 268 11.57 -10.44 -3.81
N ARG A 269 10.61 -9.88 -4.55
CA ARG A 269 10.88 -8.99 -5.72
C ARG A 269 11.06 -7.50 -5.41
N GLY A 270 10.97 -7.09 -4.15
CA GLY A 270 11.20 -5.69 -3.73
C GLY A 270 11.31 -5.50 -2.22
N MET A 271 11.28 -6.58 -1.47
CA MET A 271 11.40 -6.61 -0.02
C MET A 271 12.76 -7.26 0.22
N GLY A 272 13.73 -6.46 0.68
CA GLY A 272 15.10 -6.91 0.92
C GLY A 272 15.11 -8.27 1.61
N SER A 273 16.07 -9.10 1.20
CA SER A 273 16.32 -10.46 1.68
C SER A 273 15.78 -10.65 3.08
N ARG A 274 14.67 -11.39 3.20
CA ARG A 274 14.07 -11.75 4.47
C ARG A 274 15.20 -12.19 5.40
N ALA A 275 15.50 -11.42 6.45
CA ALA A 275 16.11 -12.01 7.62
C ALA A 275 15.06 -12.99 8.13
N ILE A 276 15.19 -14.26 7.74
CA ILE A 276 14.34 -15.33 8.22
C ILE A 276 14.50 -15.28 9.74
N MET A 277 13.50 -14.78 10.46
CA MET A 277 13.44 -15.03 11.89
C MET A 277 13.48 -16.55 12.01
N PRO A 278 14.50 -17.13 12.66
CA PRO A 278 14.54 -18.56 12.84
C PRO A 278 13.32 -18.91 13.68
N THR A 279 12.31 -19.49 13.04
CA THR A 279 11.26 -20.18 13.79
C THR A 279 11.94 -21.30 14.54
N MET A 280 11.55 -21.51 15.80
CA MET A 280 12.09 -22.56 16.68
C MET A 280 12.07 -23.97 16.03
N TYR A 281 11.26 -24.13 14.97
CA TYR A 281 11.16 -25.31 14.14
C TYR A 281 11.72 -25.03 12.73
N GLY A 282 12.99 -25.40 12.50
CA GLY A 282 13.56 -25.68 11.18
C GLY A 282 13.67 -24.52 10.17
N VAL A 283 14.57 -24.70 9.20
CA VAL A 283 14.67 -23.83 8.03
C VAL A 283 13.34 -23.94 7.26
N ASN A 284 12.58 -22.85 7.26
CA ASN A 284 11.34 -22.72 6.50
C ASN A 284 11.67 -22.95 5.02
N ASP A 285 11.41 -24.15 4.52
CA ASP A 285 11.54 -24.50 3.11
C ASP A 285 10.39 -23.78 2.39
N ASN A 286 10.68 -22.49 2.18
CA ASN A 286 9.79 -21.43 1.80
C ASN A 286 8.88 -21.94 0.69
N TRP A 287 7.57 -21.77 0.85
CA TRP A 287 6.54 -22.05 -0.16
C TRP A 287 6.68 -21.17 -1.43
N LYS A 288 7.90 -20.90 -1.85
CA LYS A 288 8.29 -20.23 -3.08
C LYS A 288 7.83 -21.08 -4.24
N HIS A 289 7.04 -20.47 -5.09
CA HIS A 289 6.51 -21.08 -6.29
C HIS A 289 6.80 -20.18 -7.50
N SER A 290 6.91 -20.80 -8.66
CA SER A 290 6.77 -20.10 -9.95
C SER A 290 5.34 -20.21 -10.46
N ALA A 291 5.00 -19.44 -11.49
CA ALA A 291 3.70 -19.58 -12.15
C ALA A 291 3.55 -21.00 -12.74
N GLY A 292 2.35 -21.57 -12.65
CA GLY A 292 2.08 -22.92 -13.11
C GLY A 292 1.90 -23.94 -11.98
N ARG A 293 1.86 -25.22 -12.35
CA ARG A 293 1.77 -26.33 -11.40
C ARG A 293 3.09 -26.47 -10.65
N GLN A 294 3.06 -26.32 -9.33
CA GLN A 294 4.23 -26.49 -8.46
C GLN A 294 3.92 -27.55 -7.40
N CYS A 295 4.93 -28.39 -7.14
CA CYS A 295 4.85 -29.49 -6.20
C CYS A 295 5.93 -29.31 -5.13
N PHE A 296 5.52 -29.40 -3.87
CA PHE A 296 6.39 -29.28 -2.72
C PHE A 296 6.58 -30.66 -2.12
N GLU A 297 7.80 -31.19 -2.20
CA GLU A 297 8.18 -32.41 -1.51
C GLU A 297 8.49 -32.10 -0.04
N ARG A 298 7.99 -32.96 0.85
CA ARG A 298 8.12 -32.84 2.29
C ARG A 298 8.45 -34.21 2.87
N THR A 299 9.44 -34.24 3.76
CA THR A 299 9.80 -35.44 4.52
C THR A 299 9.69 -35.13 6.00
N ILE A 300 8.93 -35.95 6.72
CA ILE A 300 8.74 -35.79 8.16
C ILE A 300 9.98 -36.34 8.87
N ASP A 301 10.68 -35.45 9.58
CA ASP A 301 11.73 -35.81 10.52
C ASP A 301 11.12 -36.29 11.85
N PRO A 302 11.27 -37.57 12.23
CA PRO A 302 10.71 -38.10 13.47
C PRO A 302 11.37 -37.56 14.74
N GLU A 303 12.60 -37.06 14.68
CA GLU A 303 13.27 -36.47 15.84
C GLU A 303 12.66 -35.11 16.15
N LEU A 304 12.34 -34.34 15.11
CA LEU A 304 11.68 -33.04 15.23
C LEU A 304 10.17 -33.17 15.48
N TYR A 305 9.53 -34.19 14.91
CA TYR A 305 8.09 -34.45 15.02
C TYR A 305 7.82 -35.88 15.53
N PRO A 306 8.08 -36.17 16.82
CA PRO A 306 7.88 -37.50 17.38
C PRO A 306 6.39 -37.87 17.46
N PRO A 307 6.04 -39.15 17.32
CA PRO A 307 4.68 -39.63 17.57
C PRO A 307 4.21 -39.35 19.00
N PHE A 308 2.91 -39.10 19.16
CA PHE A 308 2.32 -38.97 20.49
C PHE A 308 2.33 -40.33 21.20
N THR A 309 2.89 -40.36 22.41
CA THR A 309 2.86 -41.55 23.25
C THR A 309 1.45 -41.73 23.78
N LYS A 310 0.88 -42.92 23.58
CA LYS A 310 -0.39 -43.28 24.25
C LYS A 310 -0.12 -43.33 25.76
N PRO A 311 -0.97 -42.72 26.61
CA PRO A 311 -0.83 -42.88 28.05
C PRO A 311 -0.88 -44.37 28.37
N VAL A 312 0.13 -44.86 29.09
CA VAL A 312 0.18 -46.25 29.55
C VAL A 312 -1.04 -46.44 30.46
N ALA A 313 -1.93 -47.36 30.10
CA ALA A 313 -3.03 -47.72 30.97
C ALA A 313 -2.43 -48.36 32.23
N PHE A 314 -2.60 -47.70 33.38
CA PHE A 314 -2.26 -48.25 34.69
C PHE A 314 -3.36 -49.19 35.17
#